data_AF-A0A2T2YL44-F1
#
_entry.id   AF-A0A2T2YL44-F1
#
_cell.length_a   1.000
_cell.length_b   1.000
_cell.length_c   1.000
_cell.angle_alpha   90.00
_cell.angle_beta   90.00
_cell.angle_gamma   90.00
#
_symmetry.space_group_name_H-M   'P 1'
#
loop_
_entity.id
_entity.type
_entity.pdbx_description
1 polymer ?
#
loop_
_entity_poly.entity_id
_entity_poly.type
_entity_poly.pdbx_seq_one_letter_code
_entity_poly.pdbx_strand_id
1 'polypeptide(L)'
;MPERKIDNTLTGTWELRSVVGGLMVHPKYTPGNGNILKFEDTNYSKYSNGQLTKNGTYTLISGKSFNGELMERIIYDDDDINASMQFLEIRNGKLTIYWGADISLDGAVMQYEKL
;
A
#
# COMPACT_ATOMS: atom_id res chain seq x y z
N MET A 1 -8.21 -14.89 19.41
CA MET A 1 -8.76 -14.09 18.29
C MET A 1 -8.09 -14.62 17.03
N PRO A 2 -8.81 -14.85 15.91
CA PRO A 2 -8.14 -15.32 14.71
C PRO A 2 -7.21 -14.22 14.20
N GLU A 3 -5.91 -14.52 14.14
CA GLU A 3 -4.90 -13.67 13.51
C GLU A 3 -5.39 -13.24 12.13
N ARG A 4 -5.37 -11.93 11.85
CA ARG A 4 -5.61 -11.41 10.51
C ARG A 4 -4.48 -11.93 9.62
N LYS A 5 -4.82 -12.87 8.75
CA LYS A 5 -3.87 -13.61 7.89
C LYS A 5 -2.97 -12.71 7.02
N ILE A 6 -3.36 -11.45 6.81
CA ILE A 6 -2.59 -10.46 6.03
C ILE A 6 -1.46 -9.82 6.85
N ASP A 7 -1.61 -9.62 8.17
CA ASP A 7 -0.61 -8.91 9.00
C ASP A 7 0.76 -9.59 8.87
N ASN A 8 0.81 -10.91 9.08
CA ASN A 8 2.04 -11.70 8.94
C ASN A 8 2.60 -11.73 7.49
N THR A 9 1.77 -11.47 6.48
CA THR A 9 2.23 -11.43 5.08
C THR A 9 2.71 -10.04 4.63
N LEU A 10 2.14 -8.98 5.20
CA LEU A 10 2.46 -7.59 4.93
C LEU A 10 3.79 -7.17 5.56
N THR A 11 4.11 -7.69 6.75
CA THR A 11 5.40 -7.44 7.40
C THR A 11 6.57 -7.75 6.46
N GLY A 12 7.52 -6.82 6.38
CA GLY A 12 8.67 -6.90 5.50
C GLY A 12 8.95 -5.60 4.74
N THR A 13 9.85 -5.70 3.78
CA THR A 13 10.28 -4.57 2.95
C THR A 13 9.80 -4.77 1.53
N TRP A 14 9.19 -3.75 0.97
CA TRP A 14 8.54 -3.77 -0.34
C TRP A 14 9.10 -2.63 -1.19
N GLU A 15 9.59 -2.94 -2.38
CA GLU A 15 10.13 -1.94 -3.30
C GLU A 15 9.14 -1.69 -4.44
N LEU A 16 8.89 -0.41 -4.75
CA LEU A 16 7.98 -0.01 -5.82
C LEU A 16 8.51 -0.48 -7.18
N ARG A 17 7.63 -1.02 -8.01
CA ARG A 17 7.93 -1.53 -9.36
C ARG A 17 7.16 -0.80 -10.44
N SER A 18 5.94 -0.37 -10.16
CA SER A 18 5.16 0.45 -11.10
C SER A 18 4.04 1.21 -10.43
N VAL A 19 3.65 2.32 -11.06
CA VAL A 19 2.42 3.06 -10.74
C VAL A 19 1.58 3.14 -12.00
N VAL A 20 0.29 2.81 -11.90
CA VAL A 20 -0.69 2.90 -12.99
C VAL A 20 -1.85 3.78 -12.53
N GLY A 21 -2.40 4.61 -13.42
CA GLY A 21 -3.43 5.60 -13.08
C GLY A 21 -2.88 6.92 -12.53
N GLY A 22 -3.79 7.81 -12.14
CA GLY A 22 -3.53 9.20 -11.80
C GLY A 22 -3.09 10.05 -13.00
N LEU A 23 -2.74 11.32 -12.75
CA LEU A 23 -2.20 12.23 -13.77
C LEU A 23 -0.75 11.91 -14.18
N MET A 24 -0.16 10.81 -13.70
CA MET A 24 1.22 10.45 -13.98
C MET A 24 1.34 9.42 -15.11
N VAL A 25 2.33 9.63 -15.98
CA VAL A 25 2.78 8.65 -16.97
C VAL A 25 3.23 7.40 -16.22
N HIS A 26 2.60 6.25 -16.51
CA HIS A 26 2.78 4.97 -15.80
C HIS A 26 4.26 4.55 -15.69
N PRO A 27 4.96 4.91 -14.60
CA PRO A 27 6.38 4.69 -14.51
C PRO A 27 6.64 3.23 -14.17
N LYS A 28 7.66 2.65 -14.79
CA LYS A 28 8.24 1.37 -14.38
C LYS A 28 9.58 1.65 -13.72
N TYR A 29 9.79 1.09 -12.53
CA TYR A 29 10.98 1.30 -11.73
C TYR A 29 11.84 0.04 -11.76
N THR A 30 13.15 0.21 -11.99
CA THR A 30 14.11 -0.88 -11.88
C THR A 30 14.33 -1.29 -10.42
N PRO A 31 14.75 -2.53 -10.14
CA PRO A 31 15.24 -2.92 -8.82
C PRO A 31 16.34 -1.99 -8.28
N GLY A 32 16.30 -1.69 -6.99
CA GLY A 32 17.23 -0.77 -6.33
C GLY A 32 16.91 0.72 -6.53
N ASN A 33 15.65 1.06 -6.80
CA ASN A 33 15.23 2.45 -7.01
C ASN A 33 15.03 3.23 -5.70
N GLY A 34 15.00 2.55 -4.55
CA GLY A 34 14.93 3.19 -3.24
C GLY A 34 13.57 3.76 -2.86
N ASN A 35 12.51 3.53 -3.65
CA ASN A 35 11.13 3.80 -3.26
C ASN A 35 10.58 2.58 -2.51
N ILE A 36 10.60 2.65 -1.18
CA ILE A 36 10.41 1.49 -0.32
C ILE A 36 9.27 1.75 0.68
N LEU A 37 8.45 0.72 0.90
CA LEU A 37 7.57 0.59 2.07
C LEU A 37 8.11 -0.51 2.98
N LYS A 38 8.31 -0.19 4.24
CA LYS A 38 8.69 -1.15 5.27
C LYS A 38 7.57 -1.24 6.30
N PHE A 39 7.15 -2.45 6.63
CA PHE A 39 6.14 -2.73 7.66
C PHE A 39 6.73 -3.66 8.72
N GLU A 40 6.64 -3.25 9.99
CA GLU A 40 7.14 -3.98 11.16
C GLU A 40 6.12 -3.87 12.29
N ASP A 41 5.48 -4.99 12.64
CA ASP A 41 4.38 -5.06 13.61
C ASP A 41 3.25 -4.07 13.30
N THR A 42 3.14 -2.98 14.06
CA THR A 42 2.17 -1.89 13.86
C THR A 42 2.80 -0.63 13.28
N ASN A 43 4.07 -0.68 12.90
CA ASN A 43 4.85 0.46 12.43
C ASN A 43 5.12 0.36 10.93
N TYR A 44 5.25 1.52 10.29
CA TYR A 44 5.67 1.60 8.90
C TYR A 44 6.77 2.64 8.68
N SER A 45 7.47 2.52 7.57
CA SER A 45 8.39 3.54 7.06
C SER A 45 8.28 3.63 5.55
N LYS A 46 8.25 4.86 5.04
CA LYS A 46 8.22 5.18 3.60
C LYS A 46 9.53 5.85 3.23
N TYR A 47 10.13 5.35 2.16
CA TYR A 47 11.33 5.92 1.57
C TYR A 47 11.03 6.35 0.14
N SER A 48 11.59 7.49 -0.27
CA SER A 48 11.60 7.95 -1.66
C SER A 48 13.05 8.20 -2.06
N ASN A 49 13.49 7.57 -3.15
CA ASN A 49 14.88 7.62 -3.62
C ASN A 49 15.91 7.33 -2.50
N GLY A 50 15.61 6.37 -1.62
CA GLY A 50 16.47 5.97 -0.51
C GLY A 50 16.43 6.86 0.73
N GLN A 51 15.68 7.96 0.71
CA GLN A 51 15.53 8.86 1.86
C GLN A 51 14.21 8.59 2.59
N LEU A 52 14.25 8.51 3.92
CA LEU A 52 13.07 8.36 4.76
C LEU A 52 12.19 9.61 4.62
N THR A 53 10.97 9.45 4.12
CA THR A 53 10.01 10.56 3.92
C THR A 53 8.90 10.56 4.96
N LYS A 54 8.51 9.38 5.46
CA LYS A 54 7.49 9.24 6.51
C LYS A 54 7.73 7.97 7.32
N ASN A 55 7.36 7.99 8.60
CA ASN A 55 7.24 6.81 9.44
C ASN A 55 6.14 7.05 10.48
N GLY A 56 5.67 5.98 11.10
CA GLY A 56 4.67 6.03 12.14
C GLY A 56 3.97 4.70 12.28
N THR A 57 2.68 4.72 12.61
CA THR A 57 1.90 3.51 12.84
C THR A 57 0.90 3.24 11.72
N TYR A 58 0.50 1.99 11.56
CA TYR A 58 -0.60 1.62 10.68
C TYR A 58 -1.55 0.66 11.36
N THR A 59 -2.80 0.67 10.90
CA THR A 59 -3.81 -0.31 11.25
C THR A 59 -4.42 -0.88 9.99
N LEU A 60 -4.62 -2.19 9.95
CA LEU A 60 -5.44 -2.83 8.93
C LEU A 60 -6.90 -2.89 9.38
N ILE A 61 -7.81 -2.57 8.48
CA ILE A 61 -9.25 -2.71 8.71
C ILE A 61 -9.90 -3.33 7.47
N SER A 62 -11.02 -4.03 7.65
CA SER A 62 -11.82 -4.45 6.50
C SER A 62 -12.68 -3.28 6.02
N GLY A 63 -12.73 -3.06 4.71
CA GLY A 63 -13.63 -2.09 4.09
C GLY A 63 -14.21 -2.63 2.78
N LYS A 64 -15.32 -2.04 2.34
CA LYS A 64 -15.88 -2.35 1.03
C LYS A 64 -15.17 -1.52 -0.04
N SER A 65 -14.61 -2.17 -1.05
CA SER A 65 -14.20 -1.53 -2.29
C SER A 65 -15.44 -1.05 -3.08
N PHE A 66 -15.24 -0.30 -4.15
CA PHE A 66 -16.34 0.22 -4.96
C PHE A 66 -17.25 -0.86 -5.55
N ASN A 67 -16.71 -1.99 -5.99
CA ASN A 67 -17.49 -3.13 -6.48
C ASN A 67 -18.26 -3.88 -5.35
N GLY A 68 -18.14 -3.41 -4.11
CA GLY A 68 -18.81 -3.97 -2.93
C GLY A 68 -18.09 -5.16 -2.30
N GLU A 69 -16.93 -5.57 -2.83
CA GLU A 69 -16.11 -6.63 -2.25
C GLU A 69 -15.46 -6.16 -0.95
N LEU A 70 -15.30 -7.09 0.00
CA LEU A 70 -14.56 -6.81 1.23
C LEU A 70 -13.07 -6.95 0.93
N MET A 71 -12.33 -5.87 1.16
CA MET A 71 -10.88 -5.79 0.99
C MET A 71 -10.23 -5.25 2.25
N GLU A 72 -8.95 -5.59 2.47
CA GLU A 72 -8.17 -4.97 3.52
C GLU A 72 -7.84 -3.52 3.14
N ARG A 73 -7.97 -2.63 4.12
CA ARG A 73 -7.59 -1.23 4.03
C ARG A 73 -6.48 -0.94 5.02
N ILE A 74 -5.57 -0.07 4.62
CA ILE A 74 -4.54 0.45 5.51
C ILE A 74 -4.86 1.89 5.90
N ILE A 75 -4.79 2.15 7.19
CA ILE A 75 -4.89 3.48 7.78
C ILE A 75 -3.54 3.81 8.42
N TYR A 76 -2.94 4.93 8.05
CA TYR A 76 -1.67 5.41 8.58
C TYR A 76 -1.90 6.49 9.63
N ASP A 77 -1.18 6.47 10.76
CA ASP A 77 -1.13 7.54 11.77
C ASP A 77 -2.50 8.08 12.23
N ASP A 78 -3.51 7.21 12.31
CA ASP A 78 -4.90 7.57 12.61
C ASP A 78 -5.54 8.57 11.62
N ASP A 79 -5.06 8.62 10.36
CA ASP A 79 -5.65 9.37 9.27
C ASP A 79 -7.18 9.11 9.18
N ASP A 80 -7.94 10.14 8.81
CA ASP A 80 -9.40 10.01 8.68
C ASP A 80 -9.75 8.85 7.74
N ILE A 81 -10.41 7.85 8.33
CA ILE A 81 -10.89 6.62 7.69
C ILE A 81 -11.79 6.89 6.48
N ASN A 82 -12.35 8.09 6.35
CA ASN A 82 -13.17 8.50 5.21
C ASN A 82 -12.39 9.31 4.16
N ALA A 83 -11.23 9.88 4.52
CA ALA A 83 -10.45 10.75 3.64
C ALA A 83 -9.45 9.99 2.77
N SER A 84 -8.84 8.91 3.29
CA SER A 84 -7.87 8.10 2.52
C SER A 84 -8.35 6.65 2.36
N MET A 85 -8.91 6.35 1.19
CA MET A 85 -9.29 4.99 0.83
C MET A 85 -8.11 4.31 0.13
N GLN A 86 -7.24 3.70 0.94
CA GLN A 86 -6.18 2.82 0.47
C GLN A 86 -6.53 1.37 0.74
N PHE A 87 -6.65 0.57 -0.32
CA PHE A 87 -6.88 -0.87 -0.24
C PHE A 87 -5.62 -1.64 -0.57
N LEU A 88 -5.45 -2.80 0.07
CA LEU A 88 -4.29 -3.67 -0.09
C LEU A 88 -4.70 -5.01 -0.67
N GLU A 89 -3.86 -5.53 -1.56
CA GLU A 89 -3.86 -6.93 -1.95
C GLU A 89 -2.43 -7.47 -1.88
N ILE A 90 -2.25 -8.65 -1.27
CA ILE A 90 -0.98 -9.38 -1.32
C ILE A 90 -1.21 -10.71 -2.02
N ARG A 91 -0.53 -10.91 -3.16
CA ARG A 91 -0.64 -12.14 -3.95
C ARG A 91 0.68 -12.48 -4.61
N ASN A 92 1.13 -13.73 -4.51
CA ASN A 92 2.35 -14.24 -5.15
C ASN A 92 3.60 -13.38 -4.88
N GLY A 93 3.77 -12.89 -3.64
CA GLY A 93 4.92 -12.05 -3.26
C GLY A 93 4.87 -10.61 -3.79
N LYS A 94 3.71 -10.17 -4.31
CA LYS A 94 3.46 -8.80 -4.73
C LYS A 94 2.47 -8.13 -3.79
N LEU A 95 2.76 -6.88 -3.46
CA LEU A 95 1.85 -6.00 -2.74
C LEU A 95 1.28 -5.00 -3.74
N THR A 96 -0.04 -4.94 -3.83
CA THR A 96 -0.76 -3.94 -4.62
C THR A 96 -1.47 -3.00 -3.67
N ILE A 97 -1.25 -1.69 -3.84
CA ILE A 97 -1.97 -0.65 -3.11
C ILE A 97 -2.83 0.12 -4.11
N TYR A 98 -4.13 0.11 -3.89
CA TYR A 98 -5.09 0.92 -4.62
C TYR A 98 -5.34 2.20 -3.84
N TRP A 99 -5.07 3.34 -4.46
CA TRP A 99 -5.29 4.68 -3.89
C TRP A 99 -6.42 5.38 -4.62
N GLY A 100 -7.39 5.90 -3.86
CA GLY A 100 -8.69 6.28 -4.40
C GLY A 100 -9.55 5.03 -4.52
N ALA A 101 -10.76 5.07 -3.98
CA ALA A 101 -11.61 3.90 -3.75
C ALA A 101 -12.04 3.11 -5.00
N ASP A 102 -11.64 3.59 -6.16
CA ASP A 102 -11.74 2.91 -7.43
C ASP A 102 -10.88 3.66 -8.42
N ILE A 103 -10.57 3.05 -9.55
CA ILE A 103 -9.90 3.70 -10.68
C ILE A 103 -10.91 4.69 -11.32
N SER A 104 -11.29 5.75 -10.60
CA SER A 104 -11.68 7.00 -11.24
C SER A 104 -10.44 7.56 -11.95
N LEU A 105 -10.62 8.49 -12.88
CA LEU A 105 -9.51 9.11 -13.61
C LEU A 105 -8.36 9.63 -12.71
N ASP A 106 -8.63 9.84 -11.41
CA ASP A 106 -7.69 10.39 -10.43
C ASP A 106 -7.10 9.35 -9.46
N GLY A 107 -7.55 8.08 -9.51
CA GLY A 107 -7.03 7.00 -8.66
C GLY A 107 -5.71 6.40 -9.18
N ALA A 108 -4.90 5.83 -8.30
CA ALA A 108 -3.61 5.23 -8.65
C ALA A 108 -3.44 3.82 -8.06
N VAL A 109 -2.83 2.93 -8.83
CA VAL A 109 -2.48 1.57 -8.45
C VAL A 109 -0.97 1.48 -8.36
N MET A 110 -0.46 1.21 -7.18
CA MET A 110 0.97 1.04 -6.92
C MET A 110 1.27 -0.43 -6.72
N GLN A 111 2.25 -0.95 -7.45
CA GLN A 111 2.67 -2.35 -7.35
C GLN A 111 4.08 -2.42 -6.78
N TYR A 112 4.25 -3.26 -5.77
CA TYR A 112 5.49 -3.49 -5.07
C TYR A 112 5.85 -4.98 -5.09
N GLU A 113 7.15 -5.24 -5.02
CA GLU A 113 7.70 -6.59 -4.83
C GLU A 113 8.46 -6.64 -3.51
N LYS A 114 8.36 -7.78 -2.83
CA LYS A 114 9.08 -8.02 -1.58
C LYS A 114 10.59 -8.10 -1.85
N LEU A 115 11.39 -7.43 -1.02
CA LEU A 115 12.85 -7.56 -1.01
C LEU A 115 13.29 -8.80 -0.23
#